data_AF-A0A7C1R2Q8-F1
#
_entry.id   AF-A0A7C1R2Q8-F1
#
_cell.length_a   1.000
_cell.length_b   1.000
_cell.length_c   1.000
_cell.angle_alpha   90.00
_cell.angle_beta   90.00
_cell.angle_gamma   90.00
#
_symmetry.space_group_name_H-M   'P 1'
#
loop_
_entity.id
_entity.type
_entity.pdbx_description
1 polymer ?
#
loop_
_entity_poly.entity_id
_entity_poly.type
_entity_poly.pdbx_seq_one_letter_code
_entity_poly.pdbx_strand_id
1 'polypeptide(L)'
;MEFKDEIVRALEGEGLWTVVTFKTPYGPAGTLEKLVEVVENAGWKVTFKANWWTADIPYGLARLDLKKEGREKILLGRWILGSGCELIRLENMSLEKGRDEFFRMVDSITSTLIHDPVIRTMREQY
;
A
#
# COMPACT_ATOMS: atom_id res chain seq x y z
N MET A 1 2.41 -7.31 12.67
CA MET A 1 2.88 -5.89 12.76
C MET A 1 2.26 -5.27 13.99
N GLU A 2 3.00 -4.39 14.67
CA GLU A 2 2.55 -3.78 15.92
C GLU A 2 1.44 -2.73 15.71
N PHE A 3 1.47 -2.00 14.59
CA PHE A 3 0.48 -0.96 14.25
C PHE A 3 -0.74 -1.46 13.47
N LYS A 4 -1.11 -2.73 13.66
CA LYS A 4 -2.23 -3.35 12.93
C LYS A 4 -3.57 -2.68 13.27
N ASP A 5 -3.76 -2.28 14.51
CA ASP A 5 -5.02 -1.72 15.00
C ASP A 5 -5.23 -0.29 14.47
N GLU A 6 -4.14 0.46 14.26
CA GLU A 6 -4.13 1.75 13.58
C GLU A 6 -4.57 1.61 12.12
N ILE A 7 -4.03 0.63 11.38
CA ILE A 7 -4.44 0.36 10.00
C ILE A 7 -5.92 0.05 9.93
N VAL A 8 -6.40 -0.85 10.78
CA VAL A 8 -7.82 -1.26 10.80
C VAL A 8 -8.72 -0.07 11.08
N ARG A 9 -8.39 0.74 12.09
CA ARG A 9 -9.14 1.98 12.41
C ARG A 9 -9.17 2.95 11.23
N ALA A 10 -8.06 3.12 10.51
CA ALA A 10 -8.02 3.99 9.34
C ALA A 10 -8.87 3.44 8.17
N LEU A 11 -8.85 2.13 7.95
CA LEU A 11 -9.68 1.50 6.91
C LEU A 11 -11.18 1.67 7.18
N GLU A 12 -11.59 1.78 8.43
CA GLU A 12 -12.99 2.03 8.80
C GLU A 12 -13.42 3.50 8.69
N GLY A 13 -12.46 4.42 8.63
CA GLY A 13 -12.69 5.86 8.47
C GLY A 13 -13.14 6.28 7.07
N GLU A 14 -13.33 7.59 6.87
CA GLU A 14 -13.75 8.16 5.58
C GLU A 14 -12.63 8.14 4.51
N GLY A 15 -13.00 8.36 3.25
CA GLY A 15 -12.09 8.36 2.09
C GLY A 15 -11.89 6.97 1.46
N LEU A 16 -11.61 6.91 0.15
CA LEU A 16 -11.41 5.62 -0.53
C LEU A 16 -10.02 5.03 -0.25
N TRP A 17 -9.02 5.89 -0.08
CA TRP A 17 -7.63 5.50 0.04
C TRP A 17 -7.16 5.61 1.48
N THR A 18 -6.37 4.63 1.91
CA THR A 18 -5.63 4.66 3.18
C THR A 18 -4.16 4.44 2.85
N VAL A 19 -3.31 5.40 3.18
CA VAL A 19 -1.87 5.34 2.94
C VAL A 19 -1.17 5.15 4.28
N VAL A 20 -0.45 4.05 4.42
CA VAL A 20 0.37 3.75 5.59
C VAL A 20 1.84 3.78 5.18
N THR A 21 2.62 4.63 5.83
CA THR A 21 4.08 4.68 5.69
C THR A 21 4.73 4.09 6.93
N PHE A 22 5.60 3.09 6.75
CA PHE A 22 6.17 2.35 7.87
C PHE A 22 7.54 1.75 7.55
N LYS A 23 8.30 1.41 8.59
CA LYS A 23 9.46 0.51 8.50
C LYS A 23 9.07 -0.93 8.75
N THR A 24 9.80 -1.87 8.15
CA THR A 24 9.54 -3.30 8.26
C THR A 24 10.84 -4.09 8.15
N PRO A 25 11.02 -5.18 8.92
CA PRO A 25 12.13 -6.10 8.72
C PRO A 25 11.88 -7.11 7.59
N TYR A 26 10.67 -7.12 7.03
CA TYR A 26 10.27 -8.07 6.00
C TYR A 26 10.59 -7.52 4.61
N GLY A 27 11.06 -8.41 3.73
CA GLY A 27 11.19 -8.10 2.30
C GLY A 27 9.82 -7.88 1.63
N PRO A 28 9.80 -7.63 0.31
CA PRO A 28 8.57 -7.27 -0.43
C PRO A 28 7.42 -8.27 -0.24
N ALA A 29 7.69 -9.56 -0.43
CA ALA A 29 6.68 -10.61 -0.29
C ALA A 29 6.15 -10.70 1.15
N GLY A 30 7.04 -10.75 2.14
CA GLY A 30 6.65 -10.83 3.56
C GLY A 30 5.89 -9.59 4.03
N THR A 31 6.27 -8.40 3.57
CA THR A 31 5.54 -7.17 3.88
C THR A 31 4.12 -7.20 3.29
N LEU A 32 3.96 -7.65 2.04
CA LEU A 32 2.66 -7.80 1.41
C LEU A 32 1.78 -8.80 2.16
N GLU A 33 2.32 -9.97 2.51
CA GLU A 33 1.63 -11.00 3.30
C GLU A 33 1.17 -10.46 4.66
N LYS A 34 2.04 -9.73 5.37
CA LYS A 34 1.68 -9.15 6.67
C LYS A 34 0.58 -8.09 6.58
N LEU A 35 0.52 -7.31 5.50
CA LEU A 35 -0.59 -6.38 5.28
C LEU A 35 -1.89 -7.14 4.96
N VAL A 36 -1.83 -8.19 4.14
CA VAL A 36 -2.97 -9.06 3.83
C VAL A 36 -3.52 -9.70 5.11
N GLU A 37 -2.65 -10.30 5.93
CA GLU A 37 -3.05 -10.88 7.22
C GLU A 37 -3.77 -9.86 8.11
N VAL A 38 -3.29 -8.61 8.18
CA VAL A 38 -3.91 -7.57 9.01
C VAL A 38 -5.32 -7.25 8.53
N VAL A 39 -5.51 -7.05 7.22
CA VAL A 39 -6.82 -6.64 6.69
C VAL A 39 -7.82 -7.79 6.66
N GLU A 40 -7.39 -9.01 6.36
CA GLU A 40 -8.26 -10.20 6.35
C GLU A 40 -8.73 -10.58 7.75
N ASN A 41 -7.85 -10.49 8.76
CA ASN A 41 -8.23 -10.70 10.16
C ASN A 41 -9.26 -9.65 10.66
N ALA A 42 -9.30 -8.48 10.03
CA ALA A 42 -10.30 -7.45 10.30
C ALA A 42 -11.59 -7.60 9.47
N GLY A 43 -11.73 -8.69 8.71
CA GLY A 43 -12.90 -9.01 7.91
C GLY A 43 -12.95 -8.33 6.54
N TRP A 44 -11.85 -7.71 6.08
CA TRP A 44 -11.75 -7.20 4.72
C TRP A 44 -11.32 -8.31 3.76
N LYS A 45 -12.01 -8.44 2.64
CA LYS A 45 -11.61 -9.32 1.55
C LYS A 45 -10.65 -8.59 0.62
N VAL A 46 -9.47 -9.16 0.38
CA VAL A 46 -8.54 -8.67 -0.65
C VAL A 46 -9.03 -9.11 -2.03
N THR A 47 -9.33 -8.15 -2.91
CA THR A 47 -9.77 -8.41 -4.29
C THR A 47 -8.63 -8.27 -5.30
N PHE A 48 -7.63 -7.44 -4.97
CA PHE A 48 -6.42 -7.26 -5.76
C PHE A 48 -5.25 -6.95 -4.83
N LYS A 49 -4.05 -7.41 -5.21
CA LYS A 49 -2.80 -7.08 -4.53
C LYS A 49 -1.65 -6.94 -5.51
N ALA A 50 -0.81 -5.95 -5.30
CA ALA A 50 0.42 -5.73 -6.05
C ALA A 50 1.49 -5.14 -5.13
N ASN A 51 2.75 -5.30 -5.51
CA ASN A 51 3.87 -4.70 -4.79
C ASN A 51 4.94 -4.26 -5.77
N TRP A 52 5.34 -3.00 -5.69
CA TRP A 52 6.45 -2.40 -6.44
C TRP A 52 7.58 -2.10 -5.48
N TRP A 53 8.81 -2.42 -5.85
CA TRP A 53 9.96 -2.23 -4.97
C TRP A 53 11.26 -2.17 -5.78
N THR A 54 12.28 -1.56 -5.20
CA THR A 54 13.64 -1.55 -5.77
C THR A 54 14.64 -2.13 -4.77
N ALA A 55 15.68 -2.80 -5.29
CA ALA A 55 16.75 -3.35 -4.48
C ALA A 55 17.82 -2.30 -4.13
N ASP A 56 17.97 -1.26 -4.97
CA ASP A 56 19.03 -0.25 -4.84
C ASP A 56 18.83 0.63 -3.60
N ILE A 57 17.57 0.90 -3.26
CA ILE A 57 17.15 1.53 -2.02
C ILE A 57 16.04 0.63 -1.49
N PRO A 58 16.21 -0.06 -0.35
CA PRO A 58 15.31 -1.13 0.05
C PRO A 58 13.98 -0.56 0.60
N TYR A 59 13.12 -0.13 -0.31
CA TYR A 59 11.79 0.41 -0.05
C TYR A 59 10.83 -0.02 -1.17
N GLY A 60 9.53 0.09 -0.90
CA GLY A 60 8.53 -0.22 -1.88
C GLY A 60 7.13 0.26 -1.51
N LEU A 61 6.19 -0.13 -2.35
CA LEU A 61 4.78 0.21 -2.28
C LEU A 61 3.96 -1.05 -2.49
N ALA A 62 3.31 -1.52 -1.43
CA ALA A 62 2.25 -2.51 -1.51
C ALA A 62 0.91 -1.81 -1.79
N ARG A 63 0.10 -2.35 -2.69
CA ARG A 63 -1.29 -1.95 -2.90
C ARG A 63 -2.20 -3.14 -2.65
N LEU A 64 -3.23 -2.94 -1.84
CA LEU A 64 -4.33 -3.88 -1.66
C LEU A 64 -5.65 -3.17 -1.97
N ASP A 65 -6.47 -3.77 -2.82
CA ASP A 65 -7.85 -3.34 -3.02
C ASP A 65 -8.74 -4.26 -2.16
N LEU A 66 -9.60 -3.66 -1.36
CA LEU A 66 -10.27 -4.27 -0.22
C LEU A 66 -11.78 -4.10 -0.33
N LYS A 67 -12.53 -5.11 0.10
CA LYS A 67 -14.00 -5.08 0.17
C LYS A 67 -14.52 -5.64 1.49
N LYS A 68 -15.44 -4.93 2.15
CA LYS A 68 -16.12 -5.37 3.39
C LYS A 68 -17.52 -4.80 3.43
N GLU A 69 -18.55 -5.66 3.50
CA GLU A 69 -19.96 -5.26 3.69
C GLU A 69 -20.44 -4.14 2.72
N GLY A 70 -20.08 -4.26 1.43
CA GLY A 70 -20.43 -3.26 0.42
C GLY A 70 -19.56 -2.00 0.40
N ARG A 71 -18.63 -1.85 1.35
CA ARG A 71 -17.59 -0.82 1.35
C ARG A 71 -16.36 -1.30 0.58
N GLU A 72 -15.73 -0.37 -0.13
CA GLU A 72 -14.49 -0.58 -0.85
C GLU A 72 -13.42 0.39 -0.32
N LYS A 73 -12.18 -0.09 -0.23
CA LYS A 73 -11.02 0.67 0.23
C LYS A 73 -9.79 0.25 -0.56
N ILE A 74 -8.86 1.19 -0.74
CA ILE A 74 -7.54 0.90 -1.29
C ILE A 74 -6.51 1.21 -0.20
N LEU A 75 -5.75 0.20 0.22
CA LEU A 75 -4.63 0.34 1.16
C LEU A 75 -3.33 0.43 0.38
N LEU A 76 -2.60 1.54 0.57
CA LEU A 76 -1.25 1.72 0.09
C LEU A 76 -0.27 1.59 1.26
N GLY A 77 0.47 0.49 1.29
CA GLY A 77 1.57 0.27 2.22
C GLY A 77 2.89 0.74 1.65
N ARG A 78 3.28 1.98 1.94
CA ARG A 78 4.62 2.48 1.68
C ARG A 78 5.57 1.96 2.75
N TRP A 79 6.49 1.09 2.37
CA TRP A 79 7.35 0.41 3.31
C TRP A 79 8.83 0.71 3.04
N ILE A 80 9.61 0.75 4.11
CA ILE A 80 11.07 0.92 4.09
C ILE A 80 11.67 -0.23 4.89
N LEU A 81 12.68 -0.91 4.35
CA LEU A 81 13.36 -1.97 5.06
C LEU A 81 14.11 -1.38 6.27
N GLY A 82 13.90 -1.98 7.44
CA GLY A 82 14.50 -1.55 8.70
C GLY A 82 14.64 -2.70 9.68
N SER A 83 15.08 -2.41 10.90
CA SER A 83 15.28 -3.43 11.94
C SER A 83 13.98 -3.92 12.61
N GLY A 84 12.87 -3.23 12.40
CA GLY A 84 11.61 -3.53 13.07
C GLY A 84 10.40 -2.89 12.40
N CYS A 85 9.21 -3.22 12.91
CA CYS A 85 7.96 -2.63 12.45
C CYS A 85 7.73 -1.29 13.16
N GLU A 86 7.79 -0.18 12.42
CA GLU A 86 7.61 1.17 12.99
C GLU A 86 6.63 1.96 12.11
N LEU A 87 5.53 2.43 12.69
CA LEU A 87 4.60 3.31 11.98
C LEU A 87 5.20 4.72 11.88
N ILE A 88 5.33 5.24 10.67
CA ILE A 88 5.81 6.61 10.43
C ILE A 88 4.64 7.56 10.21
N ARG A 89 3.68 7.15 9.37
CA ARG A 89 2.55 7.99 8.97
C ARG A 89 1.37 7.15 8.53
N LEU A 90 0.16 7.62 8.81
CA LEU A 90 -1.09 6.97 8.39
C LEU A 90 -2.10 8.05 8.02
N GLU A 91 -2.65 7.96 6.81
CA GLU A 91 -3.55 8.98 6.28
C GLU A 91 -4.68 8.36 5.46
N ASN A 92 -5.87 8.92 5.60
CA ASN A 92 -6.97 8.66 4.68
C ASN A 92 -7.08 9.79 3.66
N MET A 93 -7.35 9.42 2.42
CA MET A 93 -7.40 10.36 1.30
C MET A 93 -8.66 10.14 0.46
N SER A 94 -9.10 11.24 -0.18
CA SER A 94 -10.11 11.20 -1.22
C SER A 94 -9.60 10.43 -2.45
N LEU A 95 -10.51 10.11 -3.37
CA LEU A 95 -10.19 9.43 -4.63
C LEU A 95 -9.05 10.14 -5.39
N GLU A 96 -9.19 11.45 -5.60
CA GLU A 96 -8.24 12.27 -6.37
C GLU A 96 -6.86 12.30 -5.71
N LYS A 97 -6.79 12.68 -4.42
CA LYS A 97 -5.52 12.75 -3.69
C LYS A 97 -4.82 11.41 -3.60
N GLY A 98 -5.56 10.34 -3.31
CA GLY A 98 -5.00 9.00 -3.19
C GLY A 98 -4.47 8.45 -4.52
N ARG A 99 -5.18 8.74 -5.63
CA ARG A 99 -4.74 8.40 -6.98
C ARG A 99 -3.44 9.11 -7.34
N ASP A 100 -3.38 10.42 -7.12
CA ASP A 100 -2.19 11.21 -7.46
C ASP A 100 -0.98 10.77 -6.63
N GLU A 101 -1.20 10.46 -5.34
CA GLU A 101 -0.17 9.93 -4.45
C GLU A 101 0.30 8.53 -4.88
N PHE A 102 -0.61 7.65 -5.30
CA PHE A 102 -0.26 6.35 -5.89
C PHE A 102 0.65 6.51 -7.09
N PHE A 103 0.25 7.32 -8.08
CA PHE A 103 1.06 7.52 -9.28
C PHE A 103 2.42 8.12 -8.96
N ARG A 104 2.48 9.09 -8.05
CA ARG A 104 3.74 9.71 -7.60
C ARG A 104 4.69 8.69 -6.97
N MET A 105 4.18 7.82 -6.10
CA MET A 105 4.99 6.80 -5.43
C MET A 105 5.46 5.73 -6.40
N VAL A 106 4.57 5.26 -7.26
CA VAL A 106 4.92 4.29 -8.30
C VAL A 106 5.97 4.88 -9.24
N ASP A 107 5.80 6.11 -9.71
CA ASP A 107 6.76 6.80 -10.58
C ASP A 107 8.13 6.98 -9.90
N SER A 108 8.20 7.19 -8.57
CA SER A 108 9.48 7.22 -7.85
C SER A 108 10.20 5.87 -7.81
N ILE A 109 9.44 4.77 -7.73
CA ILE A 109 10.00 3.41 -7.76
C ILE A 109 10.41 3.08 -9.19
N THR A 110 9.58 3.41 -10.18
CA THR A 110 9.81 3.06 -11.58
C THR A 110 10.76 4.00 -12.32
N SER A 111 10.98 5.23 -11.86
CA SER A 111 12.11 6.05 -12.32
C SER A 111 13.45 5.47 -11.87
N THR A 112 13.45 4.66 -10.81
CA THR A 112 14.59 3.79 -10.45
C THR A 112 14.62 2.51 -11.32
N LEU A 113 13.46 2.08 -11.86
CA LEU A 113 13.26 0.87 -12.68
C LEU A 113 12.72 1.24 -14.09
N ILE A 114 13.53 1.92 -14.92
CA ILE A 114 13.12 2.72 -16.10
C ILE A 114 12.26 2.03 -17.21
N HIS A 115 11.77 0.79 -17.06
CA HIS A 115 11.07 0.06 -18.12
C HIS A 115 9.79 -0.73 -17.75
N ASP A 116 9.15 -0.53 -16.60
CA ASP A 116 8.00 -1.36 -16.21
C ASP A 116 6.74 -1.13 -17.11
N PRO A 117 6.29 -2.13 -17.90
CA PRO A 117 5.16 -2.00 -18.82
C PRO A 117 3.80 -1.83 -18.13
N VAL A 118 3.66 -2.26 -16.87
CA VAL A 118 2.39 -2.21 -16.13
C VAL A 118 2.00 -0.76 -15.84
N ILE A 119 2.99 0.11 -15.58
CA ILE A 119 2.76 1.53 -15.32
C ILE A 119 2.18 2.24 -16.55
N ARG A 120 2.67 1.86 -17.73
CA ARG A 120 2.19 2.43 -19.00
C ARG A 120 0.73 2.06 -19.24
N THR A 121 0.38 0.78 -19.07
CA THR A 121 -1.00 0.32 -19.26
C THR A 121 -1.97 0.93 -18.25
N MET A 122 -1.54 1.14 -16.99
CA MET A 122 -2.39 1.79 -15.99
C MET A 122 -2.57 3.30 -16.23
N ARG A 123 -1.56 4.00 -16.78
CA ARG A 123 -1.69 5.40 -17.21
C ARG A 123 -2.63 5.58 -18.41
N GLU A 124 -2.72 4.58 -19.28
CA GLU A 124 -3.53 4.65 -20.51
C GLU A 124 -5.01 4.26 -20.30
N GLN A 125 -5.34 3.59 -19.20
CA GLN A 125 -6.71 3.12 -18.91
C GLN A 125 -7.60 4.11 -18.13
N TYR A 126 -7.09 5.31 -17.81
CA TYR A 126 -7.79 6.36 -17.06
C TYR A 126 -7.48 7.75 -17.61
#